data_AF-A0A933BYJ9-F1
#
_entry.id   AF-A0A933BYJ9-F1
#
_cell.length_a   1.000
_cell.length_b   1.000
_cell.length_c   1.000
_cell.angle_alpha   90.00
_cell.angle_beta   90.00
_cell.angle_gamma   90.00
#
_symmetry.space_group_name_H-M   'P 1'
#
loop_
_entity.id
_entity.type
_entity.pdbx_description
1 polymer ?
#
loop_
_entity_poly.entity_id
_entity_poly.type
_entity_poly.pdbx_seq_one_letter_code
_entity_poly.pdbx_strand_id
1 'polypeptide(L)'
;MTALRSLVALPLLLILAACQRDERAAGVPAEERAAPAPPPEVVGYHPDSLAWLREGRPVMFGGKEWRPVGEPLHEESDRFQRVGDFEGMALYAPADELAPYAHLFIPFGNDVWQALEPADTAQAGAAGGAGS
;
A
#
# COMPACT_ATOMS: atom_id res chain seq x y z
N MET A 1 -43.23 50.58 45.77
CA MET A 1 -43.31 51.95 45.23
C MET A 1 -42.77 51.89 43.81
N THR A 2 -43.56 51.41 42.84
CA THR A 2 -44.41 52.21 41.92
C THR A 2 -43.59 53.04 40.92
N ALA A 3 -43.42 52.52 39.70
CA ALA A 3 -43.66 53.26 38.46
C ALA A 3 -43.66 52.31 37.24
N LEU A 4 -44.87 51.91 36.87
CA LEU A 4 -45.29 51.41 35.57
C LEU A 4 -45.39 52.61 34.61
N ARG A 5 -44.78 52.58 33.43
CA ARG A 5 -45.14 53.48 32.31
C ARG A 5 -44.89 52.82 30.94
N SER A 6 -46.02 52.57 30.26
CA SER A 6 -46.28 52.69 28.81
C SER A 6 -45.29 52.01 27.84
N LEU A 7 -45.60 50.89 27.17
CA LEU A 7 -46.74 50.60 26.29
C LEU A 7 -46.88 51.66 25.19
N VAL A 8 -46.59 51.29 23.93
CA VAL A 8 -47.51 51.40 22.77
C VAL A 8 -46.77 51.13 21.44
N ALA A 9 -47.20 50.04 20.81
CA ALA A 9 -47.46 49.87 19.37
C ALA A 9 -46.29 49.86 18.37
N LEU A 10 -45.68 48.68 18.21
CA LEU A 10 -45.44 48.13 16.87
C LEU A 10 -46.80 47.71 16.28
N PRO A 11 -47.22 48.27 15.13
CA PRO A 11 -47.63 47.38 14.05
C PRO A 11 -47.38 47.99 12.66
N LEU A 12 -46.38 47.47 11.96
CA LEU A 12 -46.35 47.47 10.49
C LEU A 12 -46.11 46.01 10.08
N LEU A 13 -47.15 45.18 10.14
CA LEU A 13 -48.01 44.84 9.01
C LEU A 13 -47.23 44.21 7.84
N LEU A 14 -47.32 42.87 7.79
CA LEU A 14 -47.48 42.04 6.60
C LEU A 14 -46.36 42.04 5.55
N ILE A 15 -45.39 41.13 5.74
CA ILE A 15 -44.84 40.33 4.62
C ILE A 15 -44.81 38.85 5.07
N LEU A 16 -45.99 38.29 5.31
CA LEU A 16 -46.20 36.84 5.31
C LEU A 16 -46.92 36.50 4.00
N ALA A 17 -46.22 35.79 3.12
CA ALA A 17 -46.74 34.92 2.04
C ALA A 17 -46.02 35.14 0.69
N ALA A 18 -44.81 34.58 0.52
CA ALA A 18 -44.30 34.26 -0.83
C ALA A 18 -43.14 33.24 -0.92
N CYS A 19 -42.54 32.75 0.16
CA CYS A 19 -41.46 31.73 0.05
C CYS A 19 -41.79 30.41 0.76
N GLN A 20 -43.04 29.95 0.65
CA GLN A 20 -43.38 28.53 0.77
C GLN A 20 -43.01 27.83 -0.55
N ARG A 21 -41.74 27.47 -0.74
CA ARG A 21 -41.28 26.43 -1.69
C ARG A 21 -39.76 26.36 -1.65
N ASP A 22 -39.23 25.38 -0.96
CA ASP A 22 -38.68 24.19 -1.62
C ASP A 22 -37.96 23.38 -0.52
N GLU A 23 -38.72 22.62 0.27
CA GLU A 23 -38.18 21.46 0.98
C GLU A 23 -37.91 20.35 -0.02
N ARG A 24 -37.06 20.62 -1.01
CA ARG A 24 -36.31 19.52 -1.62
C ARG A 24 -35.21 19.21 -0.65
N ALA A 25 -35.49 18.18 0.14
CA ALA A 25 -34.51 17.21 0.54
C ALA A 25 -33.55 16.98 -0.65
N ALA A 26 -32.45 17.72 -0.65
CA ALA A 26 -31.26 17.30 -1.35
C ALA A 26 -30.84 16.05 -0.60
N GLY A 27 -31.38 14.92 -1.05
CA GLY A 27 -30.76 13.63 -0.81
C GLY A 27 -29.29 13.85 -1.13
N VAL A 28 -28.45 13.73 -0.11
CA VAL A 28 -27.01 13.58 -0.32
C VAL A 28 -26.94 12.50 -1.39
N PRO A 29 -26.39 12.79 -2.60
CA PRO A 29 -26.21 11.74 -3.58
C PRO A 29 -25.51 10.63 -2.83
N ALA A 30 -26.10 9.43 -2.85
CA ALA A 30 -25.46 8.25 -2.33
C ALA A 30 -24.10 8.25 -3.01
N GLU A 31 -23.07 8.65 -2.26
CA GLU A 31 -21.70 8.65 -2.71
C GLU A 31 -21.49 7.17 -2.99
N GLU A 32 -21.59 6.85 -4.27
CA GLU A 32 -21.38 5.55 -4.83
C GLU A 32 -20.03 5.16 -4.28
N ARG A 33 -20.05 4.33 -3.23
CA ARG A 33 -18.85 3.84 -2.57
C ARG A 33 -18.13 3.12 -3.69
N ALA A 34 -17.19 3.83 -4.32
CA ALA A 34 -16.37 3.27 -5.36
C ALA A 34 -15.83 1.97 -4.78
N ALA A 35 -16.16 0.86 -5.42
CA ALA A 35 -15.60 -0.42 -5.02
C ALA A 35 -14.08 -0.22 -4.91
N PRO A 36 -13.44 -0.75 -3.85
CA PRO A 36 -12.00 -0.64 -3.73
C PRO A 36 -11.37 -1.09 -5.04
N ALA A 37 -10.45 -0.29 -5.58
CA ALA A 37 -9.75 -0.65 -6.80
C ALA A 37 -9.16 -2.05 -6.62
N PRO A 38 -9.21 -2.91 -7.66
CA PRO A 38 -8.56 -4.21 -7.57
C PRO A 38 -7.08 -4.01 -7.19
N PRO A 39 -6.52 -4.89 -6.36
CA PRO A 39 -5.12 -4.79 -5.98
C PRO A 39 -4.23 -4.78 -7.24
N PRO A 40 -3.12 -4.01 -7.24
CA PRO A 40 -2.23 -3.99 -8.38
C PRO A 40 -1.68 -5.39 -8.66
N GLU A 41 -1.75 -5.81 -9.92
CA GLU A 41 -1.19 -7.09 -10.34
C GLU A 41 0.34 -7.08 -10.18
N VAL A 42 0.87 -8.07 -9.48
CA VAL A 42 2.31 -8.26 -9.34
C VAL A 42 2.84 -8.91 -10.61
N VAL A 43 3.70 -8.21 -11.33
CA VAL A 43 4.36 -8.73 -12.53
C VAL A 43 5.45 -9.71 -12.12
N GLY A 44 5.29 -10.99 -12.48
CA GLY A 44 6.29 -12.03 -12.28
C GLY A 44 7.39 -12.03 -13.34
N TYR A 45 8.59 -12.45 -12.95
CA TYR A 45 9.76 -12.59 -13.82
C TYR A 45 10.13 -14.06 -14.01
N HIS A 46 10.31 -14.50 -15.26
CA HIS A 46 10.74 -15.87 -15.54
C HIS A 46 12.22 -16.05 -15.18
N PRO A 47 12.62 -17.02 -14.34
CA PRO A 47 14.00 -17.12 -13.82
C PRO A 47 15.05 -17.26 -14.94
N ASP A 48 14.74 -18.02 -16.01
CA ASP A 48 15.66 -18.17 -17.15
C ASP A 48 15.90 -16.89 -17.97
N SER A 49 15.01 -15.90 -17.83
CA SER A 49 15.15 -14.59 -18.47
C SER A 49 16.06 -13.63 -17.69
N LEU A 50 16.38 -13.96 -16.43
CA LEU A 50 17.13 -13.11 -15.53
C LEU A 50 18.63 -13.39 -15.63
N ALA A 51 19.35 -12.53 -16.35
CA ALA A 51 20.80 -12.65 -16.53
C ALA A 51 21.54 -12.68 -15.18
N TRP A 52 21.19 -11.78 -14.25
CA TRP A 52 21.82 -11.72 -12.92
C TRP A 52 21.67 -13.04 -12.15
N LEU A 53 20.50 -13.68 -12.23
CA LEU A 53 20.21 -14.93 -11.52
C LEU A 53 21.03 -16.08 -12.13
N ARG A 54 21.06 -16.17 -13.46
CA ARG A 54 21.84 -17.17 -14.20
C ARG A 54 23.35 -17.02 -14.02
N GLU A 55 23.82 -15.78 -13.89
CA GLU A 55 25.23 -15.44 -13.70
C GLU A 55 25.64 -15.44 -12.21
N GLY A 56 24.70 -15.64 -11.28
CA GLY A 56 24.96 -15.58 -9.83
C GLY A 56 25.40 -14.20 -9.34
N ARG A 57 25.06 -13.13 -10.09
CA ARG A 57 25.34 -11.75 -9.73
C ARG A 57 24.43 -11.31 -8.57
N PRO A 58 24.94 -10.52 -7.63
CA PRO A 58 24.11 -9.98 -6.56
C PRO A 58 23.15 -8.91 -7.10
N VAL A 59 22.01 -8.79 -6.44
CA VAL A 59 21.09 -7.66 -6.57
C VAL A 59 21.64 -6.52 -5.70
N MET A 60 21.80 -5.33 -6.29
CA MET A 60 22.29 -4.14 -5.57
C MET A 60 21.10 -3.29 -5.11
N PHE A 61 20.88 -3.18 -3.80
CA PHE A 61 19.79 -2.35 -3.26
C PHE A 61 20.17 -1.77 -1.88
N GLY A 62 19.86 -0.49 -1.66
CA GLY A 62 20.15 0.18 -0.38
C GLY A 62 21.63 0.19 0.00
N GLY A 63 22.54 0.16 -0.98
CA GLY A 63 23.99 0.08 -0.76
C GLY A 63 24.50 -1.28 -0.30
N LYS A 64 23.66 -2.33 -0.35
CA LYS A 64 24.01 -3.71 0.03
C LYS A 64 23.89 -4.65 -1.17
N GLU A 65 24.67 -5.74 -1.12
CA GLU A 65 24.53 -6.88 -2.01
C GLU A 65 23.50 -7.85 -1.45
N TRP A 66 22.57 -8.28 -2.28
CA TRP A 66 21.52 -9.24 -1.96
C TRP A 66 21.66 -10.46 -2.85
N ARG A 67 21.53 -11.65 -2.28
CA ARG A 67 21.67 -12.93 -2.99
C ARG A 67 20.44 -13.80 -2.81
N PRO A 68 20.05 -14.56 -3.85
CA PRO A 68 18.97 -15.52 -3.73
C PRO A 68 19.34 -16.59 -2.73
N VAL A 69 18.41 -16.90 -1.84
CA VAL A 69 18.56 -17.93 -0.81
C VAL A 69 17.35 -18.84 -0.82
N GLY A 70 17.59 -20.10 -0.45
CA GLY A 70 16.53 -21.11 -0.36
C GLY A 70 15.86 -21.43 -1.69
N GLU A 71 14.79 -22.20 -1.59
CA GLU A 71 13.88 -22.45 -2.71
C GLU A 71 12.86 -21.32 -2.83
N PRO A 72 12.33 -21.03 -4.03
CA PRO A 72 11.21 -20.12 -4.18
C PRO A 72 10.02 -20.55 -3.32
N LEU A 73 9.40 -19.59 -2.67
CA LEU A 73 8.26 -19.80 -1.77
C LEU A 73 6.95 -19.40 -2.45
N HIS A 74 5.87 -20.06 -2.07
CA HIS A 74 4.53 -19.76 -2.54
C HIS A 74 3.80 -18.95 -1.47
N GLU A 75 3.46 -17.70 -1.77
CA GLU A 75 2.89 -16.77 -0.80
C GLU A 75 2.08 -15.68 -1.50
N GLU A 76 0.95 -15.28 -0.88
CA GLU A 76 0.04 -14.31 -1.46
C GLU A 76 0.72 -12.94 -1.63
N SER A 77 0.43 -12.30 -2.77
CA SER A 77 1.02 -11.00 -3.11
C SER A 77 0.71 -9.87 -2.10
N ASP A 78 -0.34 -10.01 -1.28
CA ASP A 78 -0.71 -9.04 -0.25
C ASP A 78 0.24 -9.05 0.97
N ARG A 79 1.06 -10.10 1.13
CA ARG A 79 2.08 -10.23 2.17
C ARG A 79 3.30 -9.38 1.90
N PHE A 80 3.40 -8.81 0.69
CA PHE A 80 4.55 -8.06 0.24
C PHE A 80 4.18 -6.64 -0.17
N GLN A 81 5.13 -5.73 0.04
CA GLN A 81 5.05 -4.37 -0.46
C GLN A 81 6.24 -4.07 -1.36
N ARG A 82 6.01 -3.33 -2.44
CA ARG A 82 7.08 -2.89 -3.33
C ARG A 82 7.93 -1.84 -2.63
N VAL A 83 9.24 -2.06 -2.57
CA VAL A 83 10.20 -1.17 -1.89
C VAL A 83 11.20 -0.52 -2.84
N GLY A 84 11.28 -0.98 -4.09
CA GLY A 84 12.15 -0.37 -5.09
C GLY A 84 12.19 -1.12 -6.41
N ASP A 85 13.31 -0.92 -7.10
CA ASP A 85 13.63 -1.60 -8.35
C ASP A 85 15.12 -1.94 -8.44
N PHE A 86 15.43 -2.98 -9.21
CA PHE A 86 16.77 -3.36 -9.62
C PHE A 86 16.72 -3.78 -11.09
N GLU A 87 17.50 -3.12 -11.95
CA GLU A 87 17.52 -3.38 -13.41
C GLU A 87 16.10 -3.41 -14.04
N GLY A 88 15.18 -2.57 -13.56
CA GLY A 88 13.78 -2.52 -14.02
C GLY A 88 12.87 -3.61 -13.44
N MET A 89 13.39 -4.48 -12.57
CA MET A 89 12.59 -5.46 -11.82
C MET A 89 12.13 -4.88 -10.50
N ALA A 90 10.87 -5.08 -10.13
CA ALA A 90 10.36 -4.65 -8.84
C ALA A 90 10.94 -5.48 -7.69
N LEU A 91 11.41 -4.80 -6.65
CA LEU A 91 11.85 -5.40 -5.40
C LEU A 91 10.77 -5.24 -4.34
N TYR A 92 10.59 -6.28 -3.54
CA TYR A 92 9.58 -6.34 -2.50
C TYR A 92 10.19 -6.66 -1.14
N ALA A 93 9.52 -6.24 -0.08
CA ALA A 93 9.76 -6.66 1.30
C ALA A 93 8.43 -7.09 1.93
N PRO A 94 8.42 -7.75 3.10
CA PRO A 94 7.18 -8.03 3.82
C PRO A 94 6.38 -6.75 4.07
N ALA A 95 5.06 -6.83 3.96
CA ALA A 95 4.16 -5.68 3.99
C ALA A 95 4.20 -4.91 5.33
N ASP A 96 4.55 -5.58 6.42
CA ASP A 96 4.66 -5.03 7.77
C ASP A 96 6.10 -4.58 8.13
N GLU A 97 7.06 -4.76 7.22
CA GLU A 97 8.46 -4.44 7.46
C GLU A 97 8.82 -3.02 7.00
N LEU A 98 9.59 -2.28 7.80
CA LEU A 98 10.09 -0.96 7.43
C LEU A 98 11.60 -0.99 7.23
N ALA A 99 12.11 -0.08 6.39
CA ALA A 99 13.55 0.06 6.19
C ALA A 99 14.27 0.32 7.54
N PRO A 100 15.44 -0.29 7.79
CA PRO A 100 16.20 -1.15 6.88
C PRO A 100 15.64 -2.57 6.80
N TYR A 101 15.47 -3.07 5.57
CA TYR A 101 14.94 -4.41 5.34
C TYR A 101 15.96 -5.50 5.67
N ALA A 102 15.47 -6.63 6.20
CA ALA A 102 16.19 -7.87 6.48
C ALA A 102 16.10 -8.86 5.31
N HIS A 103 14.95 -8.90 4.62
CA HIS A 103 14.72 -9.76 3.46
C HIS A 103 14.15 -8.95 2.30
N LEU A 104 14.54 -9.31 1.09
CA LEU A 104 13.91 -8.82 -0.13
C LEU A 104 13.35 -9.99 -0.93
N PHE A 105 12.39 -9.69 -1.81
CA PHE A 105 11.73 -10.68 -2.64
C PHE A 105 11.62 -10.18 -4.08
N ILE A 106 11.78 -11.12 -5.02
CA ILE A 106 11.49 -10.92 -6.44
C ILE A 106 10.36 -11.87 -6.83
N PRO A 107 9.27 -11.37 -7.45
CA PRO A 107 8.19 -12.22 -7.90
C PRO A 107 8.59 -13.01 -9.15
N PHE A 108 8.36 -14.33 -9.16
CA PHE A 108 8.41 -15.17 -10.36
C PHE A 108 7.02 -15.36 -11.00
N GLY A 109 5.98 -14.79 -10.39
CA GLY A 109 4.59 -14.88 -10.85
C GLY A 109 3.87 -16.08 -10.26
N ASN A 110 2.54 -16.08 -10.37
CA ASN A 110 1.67 -17.10 -9.76
C ASN A 110 1.95 -17.27 -8.26
N ASP A 111 2.09 -16.16 -7.52
CA ASP A 111 2.39 -16.13 -6.09
C ASP A 111 3.70 -16.86 -5.71
N VAL A 112 4.62 -17.06 -6.66
CA VAL A 112 5.95 -17.60 -6.40
C VAL A 112 6.95 -16.45 -6.22
N TRP A 113 7.74 -16.53 -5.16
CA TRP A 113 8.69 -15.49 -4.76
C TRP A 113 10.08 -16.05 -4.51
N GLN A 114 11.09 -15.40 -5.06
CA GLN A 114 12.49 -15.67 -4.73
C GLN A 114 12.90 -14.79 -3.56
N ALA A 115 13.20 -15.41 -2.42
CA ALA A 115 13.79 -14.72 -1.27
C ALA A 115 15.24 -14.32 -1.55
N LEU A 116 15.60 -13.14 -1.08
CA LEU A 116 16.95 -12.59 -1.11
C LEU A 116 17.37 -12.19 0.31
N GLU A 117 18.61 -12.52 0.65
CA GLU A 117 19.26 -12.09 1.90
C GLU A 117 20.50 -11.24 1.61
N PRO A 118 20.95 -10.40 2.56
CA PRO A 118 22.24 -9.75 2.47
C PRO A 118 23.36 -10.78 2.23
N ALA A 119 24.28 -10.48 1.33
CA ALA A 119 25.31 -11.43 0.90
C ALA A 119 26.19 -11.94 2.08
N ASP A 120 26.42 -11.08 3.09
CA ASP A 120 27.11 -11.44 4.33
C ASP A 120 26.38 -12.51 5.14
N THR A 121 25.04 -12.49 5.14
CA THR A 121 24.19 -13.47 5.82
C THR A 121 24.07 -14.75 4.99
N ALA A 122 23.86 -14.63 3.68
CA ALA A 122 23.74 -15.77 2.77
C ALA A 122 25.01 -16.65 2.75
N GLN A 123 26.20 -16.03 2.80
CA GLN A 123 27.47 -16.78 2.87
C GLN A 123 27.65 -17.53 4.20
N ALA A 124 27.19 -16.96 5.32
CA ALA A 124 27.25 -17.61 6.62
C ALA A 124 26.36 -18.88 6.66
N GLY A 125 25.17 -18.83 6.04
CA GLY A 125 24.29 -19.98 5.90
C GLY A 125 24.90 -21.11 5.05
N ALA A 126 25.57 -20.77 3.94
CA ALA A 126 26.22 -21.75 3.07
C ALA A 126 27.41 -22.47 3.74
N ALA A 127 28.19 -21.77 4.57
CA ALA A 127 29.34 -22.36 5.27
C ALA A 127 28.95 -23.29 6.44
N GLY A 128 27.75 -23.14 7.00
CA GLY A 128 27.24 -23.97 8.10
C GLY A 128 26.64 -25.31 7.67
N GLY A 129 26.29 -25.49 6.39
CA GLY A 129 25.59 -26.69 5.88
C GLY A 129 26.49 -27.89 5.53
N ALA A 130 27.82 -27.75 5.60
CA ALA A 130 28.77 -28.80 5.19
C ALA A 130 29.17 -29.78 6.31
N GLY A 131 28.35 -29.92 7.36
CA GLY A 131 28.63 -30.80 8.49
C GLY A 131 27.37 -31.47 9.05
N SER A 132 26.95 -32.57 8.44
CA SER A 132 26.11 -33.61 9.07
C SER A 132 26.38 -34.95 8.39
#